data_AF-A0A843F6F1-F1
#
_entry.id   AF-A0A843F6F1-F1
#
_cell.length_a   1.000
_cell.length_b   1.000
_cell.length_c   1.000
_cell.angle_alpha   90.00
_cell.angle_beta   90.00
_cell.angle_gamma   90.00
#
_symmetry.space_group_name_H-M   'P 1'
#
loop_
_entity.id
_entity.type
_entity.pdbx_description
1 polymer ?
#
loop_
_entity_poly.entity_id
_entity_poly.type
_entity_poly.pdbx_seq_one_letter_code
_entity_poly.pdbx_strand_id
1 'polypeptide(L)' 'CAILLEKDSIRDVIAFPKNKRAVSNLDSSPSKVDDEKLDELQIMSMAIDDIDFDEDFEEL' A
#
# COMPACT_ATOMS: atom_id res chain seq x y z
N CYS A 1 -8.30 22.71 -11.57
CA CYS A 1 -9.69 22.58 -12.06
C CYS A 1 -10.74 22.72 -10.96
N ALA A 2 -10.58 22.13 -9.76
CA ALA A 2 -11.61 22.13 -8.72
C ALA A 2 -12.22 23.53 -8.40
N ILE A 3 -11.36 24.56 -8.27
CA ILE A 3 -11.81 25.94 -8.02
C ILE A 3 -12.65 26.51 -9.19
N LEU A 4 -12.23 26.26 -10.43
CA LEU A 4 -12.94 26.73 -11.64
C LEU A 4 -14.27 26.02 -11.88
N LEU A 5 -14.41 24.81 -11.33
CA LEU A 5 -15.59 23.96 -11.45
C LEU A 5 -16.45 23.96 -10.18
N GLU A 6 -16.16 24.87 -9.23
CA GLU A 6 -16.84 25.01 -7.95
C GLU A 6 -17.04 23.65 -7.23
N LYS A 7 -15.98 22.84 -7.19
CA LYS A 7 -15.98 21.55 -6.49
C LYS A 7 -15.43 21.69 -5.08
N ASP A 8 -16.12 21.09 -4.12
CA ASP A 8 -15.72 21.05 -2.72
C ASP A 8 -14.46 20.19 -2.49
N SER A 9 -14.21 19.23 -3.37
CA SER A 9 -13.03 18.37 -3.31
C SER A 9 -12.30 18.29 -4.63
N ILE A 10 -10.95 18.28 -4.57
CA ILE A 10 -10.13 17.95 -5.74
C ILE A 10 -10.37 16.53 -6.24
N ARG A 11 -10.93 15.64 -5.41
CA ARG A 11 -11.24 14.25 -5.77
C ARG A 11 -12.29 14.19 -6.88
N ASP A 12 -13.15 15.21 -6.99
CA ASP A 12 -14.22 15.27 -8.00
C ASP A 12 -13.70 15.60 -9.41
N VAL A 13 -12.43 16.03 -9.52
CA VAL A 13 -11.78 16.38 -10.79
C VAL A 13 -10.62 15.45 -11.14
N ILE A 14 -10.41 14.38 -10.38
CA ILE A 14 -9.38 13.37 -10.60
C ILE A 14 -10.09 12.07 -10.98
N ALA A 15 -9.67 11.44 -12.09
CA ALA A 15 -10.33 10.23 -12.58
C ALA A 15 -10.31 9.07 -11.56
N PHE A 16 -9.18 8.88 -10.87
CA PHE A 16 -8.98 7.79 -9.89
C PHE A 16 -8.37 8.32 -8.58
N PRO A 17 -9.17 8.99 -7.73
CA PRO A 17 -8.67 9.68 -6.55
C PRO A 17 -8.39 8.73 -5.40
N LYS A 18 -7.21 8.85 -4.79
CA LYS A 18 -6.89 8.19 -3.52
C LYS A 18 -7.63 8.85 -2.35
N ASN A 19 -7.85 8.10 -1.27
CA ASN A 19 -8.44 8.63 -0.05
C ASN A 19 -7.41 9.28 0.88
N LYS A 20 -7.86 9.87 2.00
CA LYS A 20 -6.97 10.54 2.97
C LYS A 20 -5.95 9.60 3.63
N ARG A 21 -6.18 8.28 3.58
CA ARG A 21 -5.26 7.24 4.05
C ARG A 21 -4.32 6.74 2.94
N ALA A 22 -4.26 7.43 1.80
CA ALA A 22 -3.51 7.04 0.60
C ALA A 22 -3.94 5.70 -0.02
N VAL A 23 -5.13 5.20 0.32
CA VAL A 23 -5.68 3.96 -0.24
C VAL A 23 -6.58 4.25 -1.43
N SER A 24 -6.51 3.38 -2.42
CA SER A 24 -7.31 3.36 -3.62
C SER A 24 -8.49 2.41 -3.47
N ASN A 25 -9.71 2.90 -3.68
CA ASN A 25 -10.90 2.07 -3.54
C ASN A 25 -11.23 1.25 -4.81
N LEU A 26 -10.52 1.48 -5.92
CA LEU A 26 -10.78 0.82 -7.21
C LEU A 26 -9.97 -0.47 -7.39
N ASP A 27 -8.70 -0.43 -7.03
CA ASP A 27 -7.69 -1.45 -7.36
C ASP A 27 -7.00 -2.02 -6.11
N SER A 28 -7.55 -1.78 -4.92
CA SER A 28 -7.03 -2.24 -3.61
C SER A 28 -5.56 -1.86 -3.35
N SER A 29 -5.07 -0.81 -4.00
CA SER A 29 -3.72 -0.28 -3.78
C SER A 29 -3.65 0.61 -2.53
N PRO A 30 -2.57 0.57 -1.73
CA PRO A 30 -1.42 -0.33 -1.84
C PRO A 30 -1.78 -1.76 -1.44
N SER A 31 -1.12 -2.74 -2.07
CA SER A 31 -1.31 -4.17 -1.81
C SER A 31 0.04 -4.85 -1.58
N LYS A 32 0.05 -5.98 -0.84
CA LYS A 32 1.24 -6.82 -0.68
C LYS A 32 1.68 -7.37 -2.05
N VAL A 33 2.98 -7.50 -2.24
CA VAL A 33 3.62 -8.17 -3.38
C VAL A 33 4.24 -9.48 -2.91
N ASP A 34 4.43 -10.43 -3.82
CA ASP A 34 5.10 -11.69 -3.52
C ASP A 34 6.57 -11.46 -3.13
N ASP A 35 7.08 -12.26 -2.19
CA ASP A 35 8.42 -12.07 -1.63
C ASP A 35 9.52 -12.26 -2.70
N GLU A 36 9.29 -13.14 -3.69
CA GLU A 36 10.20 -13.32 -4.84
C GLU A 36 10.52 -11.99 -5.58
N LYS A 37 9.55 -11.06 -5.64
CA LYS A 37 9.72 -9.75 -6.29
C LYS A 37 10.51 -8.77 -5.41
N LEU A 38 10.43 -8.93 -4.09
CA LEU A 38 11.24 -8.16 -3.15
C LEU A 38 12.68 -8.66 -3.16
N ASP A 39 12.87 -9.98 -3.24
CA ASP A 39 14.16 -10.63 -3.37
C ASP A 39 14.88 -10.22 -4.68
N GLU A 40 14.15 -10.18 -5.80
CA GLU A 40 14.68 -9.69 -7.09
C GLU A 40 15.25 -8.27 -6.96
N LEU A 41 14.59 -7.42 -6.16
CA LEU A 41 15.00 -6.04 -5.91
C LEU A 41 16.02 -5.90 -4.77
N GLN A 42 16.37 -6.99 -4.09
CA GLN A 42 17.23 -7.01 -2.89
C GLN A 42 16.69 -6.10 -1.76
N ILE A 43 15.36 -6.07 -1.59
CA ILE A 43 14.67 -5.28 -0.57
C ILE A 43 14.03 -6.21 0.45
N MET A 44 14.09 -5.86 1.73
CA MET A 44 13.35 -6.56 2.79
C MET A 44 12.29 -5.64 3.39
N SER A 45 11.07 -6.15 3.56
CA SER A 45 10.00 -5.46 4.28
C SER A 45 10.17 -5.72 5.78
N MET A 46 10.16 -4.66 6.60
CA MET A 46 10.13 -4.76 8.07
C MET A 46 8.70 -4.67 8.63
N ALA A 47 7.67 -4.72 7.76
CA ALA A 47 6.30 -4.71 8.21
C ALA A 47 6.04 -5.96 9.07
N ILE A 48 5.39 -5.76 10.22
CA ILE A 48 5.26 -6.75 11.32
C ILE A 48 4.39 -7.96 10.93
N ASP A 49 3.77 -7.96 9.76
CA ASP A 49 2.83 -9.00 9.35
C ASP A 49 3.51 -10.31 8.90
N ASP A 50 4.84 -10.31 8.72
CA ASP A 50 5.61 -11.44 8.16
C ASP A 50 6.72 -12.01 9.08
N ILE A 51 6.75 -11.64 10.38
CA ILE A 51 7.70 -12.25 11.33
C ILE A 51 6.99 -13.36 12.13
N ASP A 52 7.08 -14.59 11.65
CA ASP A 52 6.77 -15.78 12.42
C ASP A 52 7.89 -16.03 13.44
N PHE A 53 7.82 -15.38 14.60
CA PHE A 53 8.77 -15.57 15.72
C PHE A 53 8.77 -17.00 16.30
N ASP A 54 7.91 -17.88 15.80
CA ASP A 54 7.74 -19.24 16.31
C ASP A 54 8.74 -20.25 15.69
N GLU A 55 9.39 -19.97 14.56
CA GLU A 55 10.32 -20.93 13.92
C GLU A 55 11.77 -20.88 14.45
N ASP A 56 12.23 -19.75 15.01
CA ASP A 56 13.63 -19.59 15.46
C ASP A 56 13.89 -20.05 16.92
N PHE A 57 12.88 -20.54 17.65
CA PHE A 57 13.02 -20.92 19.07
C PHE A 57 13.10 -22.43 19.33
N GLU A 58 12.97 -23.29 18.32
CA GLU A 58 13.06 -24.76 18.49
C GLU A 58 14.48 -25.35 18.43
N GLU A 59 15.52 -24.54 18.16
CA GLU A 59 16.91 -25.03 18.04
C GLU A 59 17.86 -24.63 19.19
N LEU A 60 17.35 -24.51 20.43
CA LEU A 60 18.17 -24.27 21.64
C LEU A 60 17.90 -25.20 22.83
#